data_AF-A0AAW2MZ26-F1
#
_entry.id   AF-A0AAW2MZ26-F1
#
_cell.length_a   1.000
_cell.length_b   1.000
_cell.length_c   1.000
_cell.angle_alpha   90.00
_cell.angle_beta   90.00
_cell.angle_gamma   90.00
#
_symmetry.space_group_name_H-M   'P 1'
#
loop_
_entity.id
_entity.type
_entity.pdbx_description
1 polymer ?
#
loop_
_entity_poly.entity_id
_entity_poly.type
_entity_poly.pdbx_seq_one_letter_code
_entity_poly.pdbx_strand_id
1 'polypeptide(L)'
;MPNIHMLPSYALVLIMAVSVAAAAAADGERPSFTSIPVAQIADRVGRLPGQPPVSFKQYAGYVTVNQTHGRALFYWFFEAIRNPDKKPLLLWLNGGKIQRPSCNIENIQKNS
;
A
#
# COMPACT_ATOMS: atom_id res chain seq x y z
N MET A 1 -12.54 28.64 -56.52
CA MET A 1 -12.47 27.26 -55.99
C MET A 1 -11.21 27.15 -55.15
N PRO A 2 -11.29 26.95 -53.82
CA PRO A 2 -10.09 26.86 -52.99
C PRO A 2 -9.54 25.43 -52.99
N ASN A 3 -8.21 25.36 -53.04
CA ASN A 3 -7.40 24.21 -53.38
C ASN A 3 -7.21 23.28 -52.16
N ILE A 4 -7.69 22.03 -52.23
CA ILE A 4 -7.64 21.03 -51.13
C ILE A 4 -6.44 20.10 -51.35
N HIS A 5 -5.20 20.60 -51.35
CA HIS A 5 -4.00 19.74 -51.38
C HIS A 5 -2.77 20.47 -50.82
N MET A 6 -2.73 20.80 -49.53
CA MET A 6 -1.45 21.05 -48.84
C MET A 6 -1.63 21.15 -47.32
N LEU A 7 -2.05 20.06 -46.66
CA LEU A 7 -1.67 19.89 -45.27
C LEU A 7 -0.29 19.23 -45.27
N PRO A 8 0.78 19.92 -44.82
CA PRO A 8 2.14 19.40 -44.89
C PRO A 8 2.26 18.20 -43.95
N SER A 9 2.98 17.17 -44.40
CA SER A 9 3.28 15.92 -43.68
C SER A 9 3.72 16.12 -42.21
N TYR A 10 4.21 17.31 -41.87
CA TYR A 10 4.48 17.78 -40.51
C TYR A 10 3.30 17.66 -39.55
N ALA A 11 2.06 17.90 -39.99
CA ALA A 11 0.89 17.78 -39.12
C ALA A 11 0.71 16.34 -38.61
N LEU A 12 0.97 15.34 -39.46
CA LEU A 12 0.87 13.93 -39.08
C LEU A 12 2.00 13.51 -38.13
N VAL A 13 3.22 14.00 -38.38
CA VAL A 13 4.39 13.77 -37.52
C VAL A 13 4.18 14.41 -36.14
N LEU A 14 3.59 15.60 -36.08
CA LEU A 14 3.25 16.26 -34.82
C LEU A 14 2.17 15.48 -34.05
N ILE A 15 1.14 14.97 -34.71
CA ILE A 15 0.09 14.15 -34.06
C ILE A 15 0.69 12.85 -33.49
N MET A 16 1.58 12.20 -34.23
CA MET A 16 2.26 10.98 -33.77
C MET A 16 3.22 11.28 -32.60
N ALA A 17 3.96 12.38 -32.66
CA ALA A 17 4.85 12.80 -31.58
C ALA A 17 4.10 13.16 -30.28
N VAL A 18 2.94 13.83 -30.39
CA VAL A 18 2.07 14.14 -29.24
C VAL A 18 1.48 12.86 -28.63
N SER A 19 1.13 11.88 -29.47
CA SER A 19 0.61 10.58 -29.01
C SER A 19 1.68 9.76 -28.26
N VAL A 20 2.91 9.75 -28.75
CA VAL A 20 4.04 9.06 -28.11
C VAL A 20 4.43 9.74 -26.78
N ALA A 21 4.37 11.07 -26.71
CA ALA A 21 4.60 11.80 -25.46
C ALA A 21 3.47 11.57 -24.43
N ALA A 22 2.21 11.42 -24.87
CA ALA A 22 1.08 11.15 -23.98
C ALA A 22 1.08 9.72 -23.41
N ALA A 23 1.61 8.74 -24.14
CA ALA A 23 1.69 7.35 -23.68
C ALA A 23 2.81 7.11 -22.63
N ALA A 24 3.83 7.97 -22.59
CA ALA A 24 4.93 7.87 -21.62
C ALA A 24 4.55 8.34 -20.20
N ALA A 25 3.35 8.89 -20.02
CA ALA A 25 2.81 9.34 -18.74
C ALA A 25 1.84 8.31 -18.10
N ALA A 26 1.87 7.04 -18.53
CA ALA A 26 1.17 5.96 -17.86
C ALA A 26 1.88 5.63 -16.53
N ASP A 27 1.36 6.29 -15.50
CA ASP A 27 1.65 6.18 -14.07
C ASP A 27 2.17 4.81 -13.63
N GLY A 28 3.50 4.72 -13.47
CA GLY A 28 4.06 3.88 -12.43
C GLY A 28 3.92 4.64 -11.13
N GLU A 29 2.88 4.34 -10.35
CA GLU A 29 2.71 4.84 -8.97
C GLU A 29 3.96 4.53 -8.16
N ARG A 30 4.92 5.45 -8.20
CA ARG A 30 5.97 5.56 -7.20
C ARG A 30 5.23 5.86 -5.91
N PRO A 31 5.34 5.06 -4.84
CA PRO A 31 4.74 5.40 -3.57
C PRO A 31 5.39 6.71 -3.11
N SER A 32 4.70 7.81 -3.37
CA SER A 32 5.10 9.13 -2.97
C SER A 32 4.97 9.16 -1.45
N PHE A 33 6.10 9.29 -0.78
CA PHE A 33 6.20 9.39 0.69
C PHE A 33 5.45 10.61 1.26
N THR A 34 4.78 11.41 0.42
CA THR A 34 4.04 12.61 0.80
C THR A 34 2.58 12.34 1.21
N SER A 35 2.02 11.13 1.03
CA SER A 35 0.68 10.75 1.52
C SER A 35 0.65 10.28 2.99
N ILE A 36 1.83 10.12 3.58
CA ILE A 36 2.05 9.54 4.92
C ILE A 36 1.25 10.22 6.06
N PRO A 37 1.03 11.56 6.10
CA PRO A 37 0.36 12.17 7.25
C PRO A 37 -1.11 11.74 7.41
N VAL A 38 -1.85 11.60 6.32
CA VAL A 38 -3.30 11.33 6.37
C VAL A 38 -3.56 9.88 6.77
N ALA A 39 -2.81 8.94 6.18
CA ALA A 39 -2.92 7.52 6.51
C ALA A 39 -2.53 7.25 7.98
N GLN A 40 -1.46 7.90 8.47
CA GLN A 40 -1.03 7.76 9.86
C GLN A 40 -2.06 8.29 10.87
N ILE A 41 -2.74 9.39 10.56
CA ILE A 41 -3.79 9.93 11.44
C ILE A 41 -4.97 8.96 11.52
N ALA A 42 -5.35 8.35 10.39
CA ALA A 42 -6.45 7.37 10.34
C ALA A 42 -6.14 6.10 11.15
N ASP A 43 -4.88 5.67 11.18
CA ASP A 43 -4.43 4.49 11.92
C ASP A 43 -4.34 4.71 13.44
N ARG A 44 -4.58 5.94 13.93
CA ARG A 44 -4.43 6.26 15.36
C ARG A 44 -5.45 5.54 16.23
N VAL A 45 -4.95 4.73 17.16
CA VAL A 45 -5.77 4.00 18.13
C VAL A 45 -6.01 4.90 19.35
N GLY A 46 -7.26 5.34 19.53
CA GLY A 46 -7.65 6.21 20.64
C GLY A 46 -7.61 5.52 22.00
N ARG A 47 -8.40 4.44 22.17
CA ARG A 47 -8.44 3.64 23.40
C ARG A 47 -8.88 2.22 23.07
N LEU A 48 -8.29 1.23 23.73
CA LEU A 48 -8.72 -0.16 23.63
C LEU A 48 -9.68 -0.55 24.76
N PRO A 49 -10.62 -1.48 24.52
CA PRO A 49 -11.44 -2.07 25.57
C PRO A 49 -10.57 -2.63 26.70
N GLY A 50 -10.86 -2.27 27.95
CA GLY A 50 -10.11 -2.73 29.12
C GLY A 50 -8.72 -2.08 29.30
N GLN A 51 -8.31 -1.17 28.43
CA GLN A 51 -7.00 -0.51 28.56
C GLN A 51 -6.99 0.49 29.72
N PRO A 52 -6.01 0.41 30.64
CA PRO A 52 -5.78 1.45 31.62
C PRO A 52 -5.32 2.75 30.95
N PRO A 53 -5.39 3.91 31.63
CA PRO A 53 -4.90 5.16 31.07
C PRO A 53 -3.42 5.06 30.67
N VAL A 54 -3.13 5.45 29.43
CA VAL A 54 -1.76 5.50 28.88
C VAL A 54 -1.50 6.88 28.27
N SER A 55 -0.25 7.33 28.32
CA SER A 55 0.17 8.65 27.86
C SER A 55 0.86 8.64 26.49
N PHE A 56 1.17 7.46 25.95
CA PHE A 56 1.77 7.33 24.62
C PHE A 56 0.69 7.22 23.53
N LYS A 57 1.07 7.58 22.30
CA LYS A 57 0.23 7.36 21.13
C LYS A 57 0.51 5.96 20.56
N GLN A 58 -0.52 5.33 20.05
CA GLN A 58 -0.44 4.04 19.37
C GLN A 58 -1.21 4.10 18.05
N TYR A 59 -0.72 3.33 17.09
CA TYR A 59 -1.25 3.29 15.73
C TYR A 59 -1.28 1.84 15.28
N ALA A 60 -2.36 1.43 14.61
CA ALA A 60 -2.49 0.08 14.08
C ALA A 60 -3.15 0.14 12.71
N GLY A 61 -2.59 -0.61 11.76
CA GLY A 61 -3.04 -0.56 10.37
C GLY A 61 -2.39 -1.65 9.53
N TYR A 62 -2.51 -1.49 8.21
CA TYR A 62 -1.97 -2.43 7.22
C TYR A 62 -1.00 -1.72 6.28
N VAL A 63 0.14 -2.34 6.04
CA VAL A 63 1.10 -1.91 5.01
C VAL A 63 1.04 -2.91 3.86
N THR A 64 0.65 -2.45 2.68
CA THR A 64 0.64 -3.28 1.46
C THR A 64 2.07 -3.60 1.04
N VAL A 65 2.43 -4.88 1.06
CA VAL A 65 3.78 -5.36 0.69
C VAL A 65 3.83 -5.93 -0.73
N ASN A 66 2.69 -6.33 -1.27
CA ASN A 66 2.58 -6.76 -2.65
C ASN A 66 1.17 -6.41 -3.17
N GLN A 67 1.09 -5.35 -3.95
CA GLN A 67 -0.17 -4.87 -4.52
C GLN A 67 -0.76 -5.88 -5.51
N THR A 68 0.06 -6.48 -6.37
CA THR A 68 -0.40 -7.41 -7.43
C THR A 68 -1.02 -8.70 -6.88
N HIS A 69 -0.60 -9.13 -5.69
CA HIS A 69 -1.11 -10.32 -5.00
C HIS A 69 -1.97 -9.97 -3.78
N GLY A 70 -2.33 -8.69 -3.59
CA GLY A 70 -3.16 -8.23 -2.48
C GLY A 70 -2.60 -8.56 -1.08
N ARG A 71 -1.28 -8.67 -0.92
CA ARG A 71 -0.66 -9.00 0.37
C ARG A 71 -0.40 -7.73 1.16
N ALA A 72 -0.94 -7.67 2.37
CA ALA A 72 -0.67 -6.63 3.33
C ALA A 72 -0.20 -7.22 4.66
N LEU A 73 0.67 -6.51 5.36
CA LEU A 73 1.12 -6.84 6.71
C LEU A 73 0.42 -5.94 7.71
N PHE A 74 -0.18 -6.54 8.73
CA PHE A 74 -0.66 -5.82 9.89
C PHE A 74 0.52 -5.32 10.74
N TYR A 75 0.42 -4.11 11.27
CA TYR A 75 1.36 -3.56 12.23
C TYR A 75 0.64 -2.92 13.41
N TRP A 76 1.34 -2.84 14.55
CA TRP A 76 0.90 -2.09 15.72
C TRP A 76 2.11 -1.37 16.33
N PHE A 77 2.12 -0.04 16.18
CA PHE A 77 3.20 0.84 16.56
C PHE A 77 2.86 1.63 17.83
N PHE A 78 3.86 1.82 18.68
CA PHE A 78 3.77 2.58 19.93
C PHE A 78 4.86 3.65 19.95
N GLU A 79 4.48 4.91 20.11
CA GLU A 79 5.44 5.99 20.32
C GLU A 79 6.14 5.86 21.67
N ALA A 80 7.38 6.33 21.76
CA ALA A 80 8.05 6.42 23.04
C ALA A 80 7.35 7.41 23.97
N ILE A 81 7.21 7.05 25.24
CA ILE A 81 6.54 7.90 26.26
C ILE A 81 7.20 9.28 26.41
N ARG A 82 8.53 9.36 26.20
CA ARG A 82 9.29 10.60 26.37
C ARG A 82 10.09 10.92 25.11
N ASN A 83 9.89 12.12 24.57
CA ASN A 83 10.59 12.65 23.40
C ASN A 83 10.55 11.70 22.19
N PRO A 84 9.37 11.29 21.69
CA PRO A 84 9.24 10.29 20.64
C PRO A 84 10.06 10.63 19.39
N ASP A 85 10.12 11.90 19.01
CA ASP A 85 10.87 12.38 17.84
C ASP A 85 12.40 12.22 17.95
N LYS A 86 12.91 11.92 19.15
CA LYS A 86 14.35 11.74 19.44
C LYS A 86 14.72 10.28 19.74
N LYS A 87 13.76 9.35 19.69
CA LYS A 87 14.01 7.94 20.00
C LYS A 87 14.15 7.12 18.71
N PRO A 88 15.02 6.10 18.71
CA PRO A 88 15.15 5.21 17.57
C PRO A 88 13.89 4.37 17.39
N LEU A 89 13.65 3.91 16.16
CA LEU A 89 12.61 2.96 15.84
C LEU A 89 13.09 1.52 16.11
N LEU A 90 12.27 0.74 16.80
CA LEU A 90 12.49 -0.70 17.02
C LEU A 90 11.42 -1.49 16.27
N LEU A 91 11.84 -2.43 15.42
CA LEU A 91 10.96 -3.37 14.75
C LEU A 91 11.04 -4.73 15.45
N TRP A 92 9.89 -5.24 15.89
CA TRP A 92 9.76 -6.56 16.50
C TRP A 92 9.01 -7.51 15.57
N LEU A 93 9.62 -8.66 15.24
CA LEU A 93 9.04 -9.69 14.40
C LEU A 93 8.99 -11.01 15.19
N ASN A 94 7.79 -11.58 15.32
CA ASN A 94 7.63 -12.90 15.91
C ASN A 94 7.99 -14.00 14.89
N GLY A 95 8.58 -15.08 15.38
CA GLY A 95 8.86 -16.28 14.59
C GLY A 95 7.76 -17.35 14.72
N GLY A 96 7.99 -18.50 14.09
CA GLY A 96 7.11 -19.66 14.14
C GLY A 96 6.57 -20.07 12.77
N LYS A 97 6.27 -21.37 12.61
CA LYS A 97 5.58 -21.86 11.41
C LYS A 97 4.08 -21.73 11.65
N ILE A 98 3.37 -21.12 10.71
CA ILE A 98 1.91 -21.20 10.69
C ILE A 98 1.57 -22.67 10.40
N GLN A 99 1.15 -23.41 11.42
CA GLN A 99 0.67 -24.76 11.24
C GLN A 99 -0.66 -24.67 10.51
N ARG A 100 -0.66 -25.05 9.23
CA ARG A 100 -1.93 -25.28 8.55
C ARG A 100 -2.59 -26.49 9.22
N PRO A 101 -3.89 -26.42 9.56
CA PRO A 101 -4.59 -27.61 10.00
C PRO A 101 -4.48 -28.64 8.87
N SER A 102 -3.90 -29.79 9.19
CA SER A 102 -3.92 -30.93 8.29
C SER A 102 -5.37 -31.39 8.21
N CYS A 103 -6.05 -31.06 7.10
CA CYS A 103 -7.34 -31.66 6.81
C CYS A 103 -7.13 -33.17 6.70
N ASN A 104 -7.70 -33.95 7.61
CA ASN A 104 -7.63 -35.40 7.54
C ASN A 104 -8.65 -35.90 6.53
N ILE A 105 -8.25 -36.02 5.26
CA ILE A 105 -9.11 -36.46 4.15
C ILE A 105 -9.58 -37.92 4.36
N GLU A 106 -8.91 -38.70 5.21
CA GLU A 106 -9.27 -40.10 5.48
C GLU A 106 -10.67 -40.28 6.10
N ASN A 107 -11.21 -39.25 6.75
CA ASN A 107 -12.54 -39.32 7.39
C ASN A 107 -13.68 -38.81 6.50
N ILE A 108 -13.39 -38.18 5.36
CA ILE A 108 -14.43 -37.69 4.44
C ILE A 108 -14.84 -38.80 3.45
N GLN A 109 -13.88 -39.62 3.02
CA GLN A 109 -14.17 -40.75 2.10
C GLN A 109 -14.87 -41.94 2.78
N LYS A 110 -14.90 -42.03 4.12
CA LYS A 110 -15.57 -43.13 4.84
C LYS A 110 -17.07 -42.91 5.08
N ASN A 111 -17.57 -41.70 4.82
CA ASN A 111 -18.98 -41.35 4.99
C ASN A 111 -19.64 -40.92 3.66
N SER A 112 -19.11 -41.37 2.51
CA SER A 112 -19.73 -41.20 1.18
C SER A 112 -20.10 -42.55 0.58
#